data_AF-A0AAV6SCF8-F1
#
_entry.id   AF-A0AAV6SCF8-F1
#
_cell.length_a   1.000
_cell.length_b   1.000
_cell.length_c   1.000
_cell.angle_alpha   90.00
_cell.angle_beta   90.00
_cell.angle_gamma   90.00
#
_symmetry.space_group_name_H-M   'P 1'
#
loop_
_entity.id
_entity.type
_entity.pdbx_description
1 polymer ?
#
loop_
_entity_poly.entity_id
_entity_poly.type
_entity_poly.pdbx_seq_one_letter_code
_entity_poly.pdbx_strand_id
1 'polypeptide(L)'
;MAAVTVWSWLLALMAVAAVCDWTLVVVNSGVQVTRGRSVFVTQKHLKINVEPTADCKVEVVMNEPVTQRVGRLTPQVFDCSFLEDEVKYVHSGSPLLDEDTVMLRVYRFTSSETLVETVVLPVRVLDSGPGVVELGSVPLVVPQFYALSNAIDGSVLRIATSDDVVCTVRLLTADANVPALGQLVREEEDAVLRKGRETAALCPGNKPCPHDTKEVRFLKTSCQDFLSSGLKYQHLSPPSPEIDYIPIRVELREQNTRTLLETEAVWLPVLIHGAMQNQPPHAAFMASFILEVDQFILTPLTTAALDAEDHETPQERLVFNITVPPPQGYVTHLDDHTKPVRSFTWADLHEMKVAYQPPNNSQSQRRNYEVEFQAIDGSYMTSPPILVHISIRTTDTNAPRVSWNMGGAVFEIEYFHIDVFRAGLSSILASLVQIGPGFAKL
;
A
#
# COMPACT_ATOMS: atom_id res chain seq x y z
N MET A 1 -43.72 66.64 -15.14
CA MET A 1 -43.88 66.30 -13.71
C MET A 1 -43.34 64.88 -13.55
N ALA A 2 -42.04 64.74 -13.27
CA ALA A 2 -41.45 64.40 -11.96
C ALA A 2 -41.67 62.90 -11.63
N ALA A 3 -40.71 61.99 -11.80
CA ALA A 3 -39.41 61.77 -11.13
C ALA A 3 -39.51 60.98 -9.80
N VAL A 4 -38.59 59.99 -9.66
CA VAL A 4 -38.09 59.27 -8.46
C VAL A 4 -39.06 58.29 -7.77
N THR A 5 -38.73 57.10 -7.24
CA THR A 5 -37.56 56.41 -6.65
C THR A 5 -37.90 54.89 -6.63
N VAL A 6 -37.10 53.96 -7.15
CA VAL A 6 -36.05 53.18 -6.44
C VAL A 6 -36.39 52.88 -4.97
N TRP A 7 -36.95 51.70 -4.67
CA TRP A 7 -36.65 50.83 -3.51
C TRP A 7 -37.72 49.74 -3.34
N SER A 8 -37.35 48.50 -3.68
CA SER A 8 -37.73 47.27 -2.98
C SER A 8 -37.09 46.06 -3.70
N TRP A 9 -35.76 46.11 -3.83
CA TRP A 9 -34.95 44.90 -3.87
C TRP A 9 -34.55 44.67 -2.42
N LEU A 10 -35.07 43.61 -1.78
CA LEU A 10 -34.53 42.94 -0.58
C LEU A 10 -35.65 42.13 0.09
N LEU A 11 -36.03 40.99 -0.51
CA LEU A 11 -36.69 39.89 0.21
C LEU A 11 -36.65 38.56 -0.57
N ALA A 12 -35.65 38.42 -1.45
CA ALA A 12 -35.32 37.16 -2.13
C ALA A 12 -33.81 36.89 -2.00
N LEU A 13 -33.30 36.98 -0.78
CA LEU A 13 -32.02 36.44 -0.37
C LEU A 13 -32.19 36.02 1.10
N MET A 14 -31.58 34.90 1.48
CA MET A 14 -31.65 34.22 2.79
C MET A 14 -32.66 33.07 2.86
N ALA A 15 -32.27 31.93 2.29
CA ALA A 15 -31.99 30.71 3.05
C ALA A 15 -31.87 29.53 2.08
N VAL A 16 -30.91 29.59 1.15
CA VAL A 16 -30.24 28.35 0.76
C VAL A 16 -29.42 28.01 2.00
N ALA A 17 -29.94 27.12 2.84
CA ALA A 17 -29.08 26.40 3.78
C ALA A 17 -28.08 25.68 2.90
N ALA A 18 -26.90 26.29 2.72
CA ALA A 18 -25.73 25.55 2.35
C ALA A 18 -25.63 24.46 3.42
N VAL A 19 -25.90 23.22 3.03
CA VAL A 19 -25.39 22.07 3.75
C VAL A 19 -23.89 22.31 3.73
N CYS A 20 -23.40 22.88 4.82
CA CYS A 20 -22.01 23.17 4.98
C CYS A 20 -21.41 21.78 5.15
N ASP A 21 -20.79 21.24 4.10
CA ASP A 21 -19.95 20.06 4.23
C ASP A 21 -18.80 20.50 5.13
N TRP A 22 -18.93 20.23 6.44
CA TRP A 22 -17.87 20.51 7.40
C TRP A 22 -16.80 19.44 7.19
N THR A 23 -15.90 19.67 6.24
CA THR A 23 -14.68 18.89 6.13
C THR A 23 -13.81 19.21 7.35
N LEU A 24 -13.42 18.17 8.09
CA LEU A 24 -12.45 18.24 9.16
C LEU A 24 -11.10 18.75 8.63
N VAL A 25 -10.76 18.46 7.38
CA VAL A 25 -9.51 18.94 6.77
C VAL A 25 -9.70 20.31 6.12
N VAL A 26 -8.86 21.27 6.54
CA VAL A 26 -8.83 22.67 6.05
C VAL A 26 -7.79 22.86 4.97
N VAL A 27 -6.64 22.19 5.11
CA VAL A 27 -5.51 22.28 4.18
C VAL A 27 -5.05 20.88 3.83
N ASN A 28 -4.92 20.60 2.55
CA ASN A 28 -4.27 19.41 2.00
C ASN A 28 -3.52 19.80 0.72
N SER A 29 -2.37 20.44 0.88
CA SER A 29 -1.56 20.91 -0.26
C SER A 29 -0.58 19.84 -0.78
N GLY A 30 -0.49 18.70 -0.08
CA GLY A 30 0.46 17.64 -0.38
C GLY A 30 1.85 17.91 0.19
N VAL A 31 2.73 16.93 0.02
CA VAL A 31 4.11 16.96 0.52
C VAL A 31 5.07 16.78 -0.66
N GLN A 32 6.15 17.55 -0.68
CA GLN A 32 7.24 17.36 -1.63
C GLN A 32 8.44 16.80 -0.89
N VAL A 33 9.01 15.72 -1.40
CA VAL A 33 10.15 15.03 -0.78
C VAL A 33 11.21 14.74 -1.82
N THR A 34 12.47 14.92 -1.44
CA THR A 34 13.58 14.49 -2.28
C THR A 34 13.71 12.98 -2.26
N ARG A 35 13.95 12.34 -3.41
CA ARG A 35 14.14 10.90 -3.52
C ARG A 35 15.18 10.41 -2.51
N GLY A 36 14.78 9.44 -1.70
CA GLY A 36 15.68 8.80 -0.71
C GLY A 36 15.83 9.55 0.60
N ARG A 37 15.27 10.76 0.72
CA ARG A 37 15.31 11.57 1.93
C ARG A 37 13.96 11.55 2.64
N SER A 38 13.86 12.39 3.67
CA SER A 38 12.64 12.56 4.45
C SER A 38 12.31 14.02 4.65
N VAL A 39 11.03 14.31 4.80
CA VAL A 39 10.51 15.66 5.04
C VAL A 39 9.44 15.61 6.12
N PHE A 40 9.43 16.61 6.99
CA PHE A 40 8.39 16.74 7.99
C PHE A 40 7.10 17.32 7.40
N VAL A 41 5.98 16.73 7.78
CA VAL A 41 4.65 17.23 7.45
C VAL A 41 4.33 18.33 8.44
N THR A 42 3.86 19.47 7.94
CA THR A 42 3.54 20.65 8.76
C THR A 42 2.11 21.08 8.48
N GLN A 43 1.62 22.05 9.25
CA GLN A 43 0.28 22.63 9.04
C GLN A 43 0.10 23.32 7.68
N LYS A 44 1.19 23.59 6.94
CA LYS A 44 1.13 24.09 5.56
C LYS A 44 0.73 22.98 4.57
N HIS A 45 1.11 21.74 4.89
CA HIS A 45 0.85 20.56 4.07
C HIS A 45 -0.52 19.97 4.41
N LEU A 46 -0.77 19.72 5.70
CA LEU A 46 -1.99 19.12 6.22
C LEU A 46 -2.46 19.88 7.46
N LYS A 47 -3.64 20.48 7.42
CA LYS A 47 -4.26 21.15 8.58
C LYS A 47 -5.65 20.61 8.81
N ILE A 48 -5.90 20.17 10.03
CA ILE A 48 -7.19 19.64 10.48
C ILE A 48 -7.83 20.69 11.40
N ASN A 49 -9.09 21.00 11.18
CA ASN A 49 -9.89 21.86 12.04
C ASN A 49 -10.31 21.07 13.27
N VAL A 50 -9.83 21.49 14.45
CA VAL A 50 -10.16 20.83 15.70
C VAL A 50 -10.61 21.90 16.70
N GLU A 51 -11.79 21.69 17.28
CA GLU A 51 -12.24 22.46 18.43
C GLU A 51 -11.41 22.08 19.66
N PRO A 52 -11.04 23.04 20.54
CA PRO A 52 -10.14 22.76 21.67
C PRO A 52 -10.60 21.67 22.65
N THR A 53 -11.89 21.34 22.65
CA THR A 53 -12.51 20.37 23.56
C THR A 53 -12.72 18.98 22.94
N ALA A 54 -12.42 18.80 21.64
CA ALA A 54 -12.61 17.54 20.93
C ALA A 54 -11.32 16.71 20.96
N ASP A 55 -11.45 15.41 21.20
CA ASP A 55 -10.34 14.46 21.04
C ASP A 55 -10.23 14.09 19.55
N CYS A 56 -9.05 14.27 18.96
CA CYS A 56 -8.85 14.12 17.53
C CYS A 56 -7.56 13.36 17.20
N LYS A 57 -7.72 12.26 16.45
CA LYS A 57 -6.64 11.36 16.06
C LYS A 57 -6.62 11.14 14.56
N VAL A 58 -5.44 11.01 14.00
CA VAL A 58 -5.22 10.63 12.60
C VAL A 58 -4.56 9.26 12.56
N GLU A 59 -5.12 8.37 11.75
CA GLU A 59 -4.59 7.03 11.48
C GLU A 59 -4.17 6.93 10.00
N VAL A 60 -3.01 6.35 9.75
CA VAL A 60 -2.57 5.98 8.40
C VAL A 60 -3.22 4.66 8.02
N VAL A 61 -3.96 4.64 6.92
CA VAL A 61 -4.64 3.45 6.40
C VAL A 61 -3.61 2.54 5.73
N MET A 62 -3.40 1.35 6.31
CA MET A 62 -2.35 0.41 5.87
C MET A 62 -2.84 -0.71 4.95
N ASN A 63 -4.15 -0.95 4.88
CA ASN A 63 -4.76 -2.02 4.08
C ASN A 63 -5.10 -1.60 2.64
N GLU A 64 -4.42 -0.57 2.12
CA GLU A 64 -4.57 -0.06 0.75
C GLU A 64 -3.20 -0.13 0.05
N PRO A 65 -2.85 -1.27 -0.59
CA PRO A 65 -1.52 -1.47 -1.18
C PRO A 65 -1.12 -0.48 -2.28
N VAL A 66 -2.07 0.26 -2.87
CA VAL A 66 -1.76 1.32 -3.86
C VAL A 66 -1.26 2.62 -3.24
N THR A 67 -1.34 2.73 -1.90
CA THR A 67 -0.84 3.86 -1.13
C THR A 67 0.49 3.50 -0.49
N GLN A 68 1.34 4.51 -0.25
CA GLN A 68 2.66 4.32 0.35
C GLN A 68 3.50 3.29 -0.43
N ARG A 69 3.55 3.38 -1.75
CA ARG A 69 4.32 2.45 -2.60
C ARG A 69 5.83 2.69 -2.49
N VAL A 70 6.25 3.95 -2.44
CA VAL A 70 7.67 4.34 -2.49
C VAL A 70 8.15 5.05 -1.23
N GLY A 71 7.28 5.33 -0.27
CA GLY A 71 7.68 5.80 1.05
C GLY A 71 6.72 5.40 2.16
N ARG A 72 6.98 5.92 3.36
CA ARG A 72 6.15 5.67 4.55
C ARG A 72 5.98 6.95 5.34
N LEU A 73 4.77 7.17 5.85
CA LEU A 73 4.47 8.21 6.82
C LEU A 73 4.63 7.64 8.24
N THR A 74 5.34 8.37 9.09
CA THR A 74 5.60 7.97 10.48
C THR A 74 5.34 9.14 11.44
N PRO A 75 4.71 8.91 12.61
CA PRO A 75 4.13 7.64 13.06
C PRO A 75 2.83 7.28 12.31
N GLN A 76 2.35 6.04 12.46
CA GLN A 76 1.10 5.57 11.83
C GLN A 76 -0.16 6.13 12.50
N VAL A 77 -0.04 6.59 13.74
CA VAL A 77 -1.13 7.27 14.47
C VAL A 77 -0.55 8.51 15.17
N PHE A 78 -1.20 9.65 15.01
CA PHE A 78 -0.77 10.92 15.60
C PHE A 78 -1.96 11.84 15.93
N ASP A 79 -1.69 12.88 16.72
CA ASP A 79 -2.67 13.89 17.10
C ASP A 79 -2.96 14.87 15.96
N CYS A 80 -4.21 15.31 15.82
CA CYS A 80 -4.56 16.30 14.78
C CYS A 80 -3.85 17.65 14.96
N SER A 81 -3.39 17.95 16.19
CA SER A 81 -2.58 19.12 16.54
C SER A 81 -1.08 18.79 16.64
N PHE A 82 -0.56 18.00 15.70
CA PHE A 82 0.84 17.57 15.66
C PHE A 82 1.82 18.74 15.51
N LEU A 83 3.04 18.55 16.04
CA LEU A 83 4.14 19.52 15.94
C LEU A 83 4.87 19.43 14.60
N GLU A 84 5.64 20.47 14.25
CA GLU A 84 6.36 20.54 12.97
C GLU A 84 7.43 19.46 12.76
N ASP A 85 7.87 18.79 13.83
CA ASP A 85 8.90 17.74 13.84
C ASP A 85 8.36 16.35 14.23
N GLU A 86 7.04 16.20 14.36
CA GLU A 86 6.41 14.96 14.84
C GLU A 86 6.10 13.97 13.72
N VAL A 87 5.50 14.48 12.64
CA VAL A 87 5.05 13.65 11.51
C VAL A 87 6.02 13.79 10.36
N LYS A 88 6.55 12.67 9.87
CA LYS A 88 7.57 12.65 8.82
C LYS A 88 7.22 11.66 7.73
N TYR A 89 7.38 12.07 6.48
CA TYR A 89 7.37 11.16 5.34
C TYR A 89 8.80 10.78 4.98
N VAL A 90 9.08 9.48 4.83
CA VAL A 90 10.39 8.94 4.46
C VAL A 90 10.28 8.24 3.10
N HIS A 91 11.02 8.72 2.11
CA HIS A 91 11.11 8.07 0.81
C HIS A 91 12.15 6.94 0.83
N SER A 92 11.83 5.78 0.24
CA SER A 92 12.66 4.57 0.26
C SER A 92 13.89 4.61 -0.66
N GLY A 93 13.96 5.60 -1.54
CA GLY A 93 15.00 5.71 -2.57
C GLY A 93 14.66 5.04 -3.90
N SER A 94 13.47 4.43 -4.00
CA SER A 94 13.01 3.77 -5.23
C SER A 94 12.99 4.73 -6.41
N PRO A 95 13.50 4.36 -7.59
CA PRO A 95 13.45 5.18 -8.80
C PRO A 95 12.16 4.95 -9.62
N LEU A 96 11.25 4.08 -9.16
CA LEU A 96 10.16 3.58 -9.99
C LEU A 96 8.97 4.54 -10.11
N LEU A 97 8.72 5.37 -9.10
CA LEU A 97 7.61 6.32 -9.08
C LEU A 97 8.08 7.70 -8.62
N ASP A 98 7.48 8.72 -9.21
CA ASP A 98 7.65 10.14 -8.85
C ASP A 98 6.51 10.67 -7.99
N GLU A 99 5.47 9.86 -7.81
CA GLU A 99 4.29 10.21 -7.01
C GLU A 99 3.94 9.06 -6.08
N ASP A 100 3.52 9.42 -4.87
CA ASP A 100 2.96 8.50 -3.90
C ASP A 100 1.72 9.14 -3.26
N THR A 101 0.93 8.32 -2.58
CA THR A 101 -0.25 8.79 -1.85
C THR A 101 -0.28 8.16 -0.48
N VAL A 102 -0.73 8.90 0.53
CA VAL A 102 -0.97 8.37 1.86
C VAL A 102 -2.44 8.54 2.17
N MET A 103 -3.15 7.43 2.38
CA MET A 103 -4.53 7.49 2.83
C MET A 103 -4.56 7.63 4.36
N LEU A 104 -5.25 8.67 4.82
CA LEU A 104 -5.39 9.04 6.21
C LEU A 104 -6.86 8.95 6.61
N ARG A 105 -7.08 8.57 7.87
CA ARG A 105 -8.40 8.53 8.48
C ARG A 105 -8.37 9.40 9.72
N VAL A 106 -9.14 10.48 9.68
CA VAL A 106 -9.25 11.47 10.76
C VAL A 106 -10.47 11.12 11.59
N TYR A 107 -10.26 10.91 12.88
CA TYR A 107 -11.30 10.68 13.86
C TYR A 107 -11.44 11.92 14.73
N ARG A 108 -12.68 12.40 14.89
CA ARG A 108 -13.02 13.45 15.85
C ARG A 108 -14.08 12.92 16.81
N PHE A 109 -13.75 12.88 18.08
CA PHE A 109 -14.63 12.45 19.16
C PHE A 109 -15.06 13.67 19.97
N THR A 110 -16.37 13.85 20.08
CA THR A 110 -17.00 14.79 21.02
C THR A 110 -17.85 14.00 22.02
N SER A 111 -18.40 14.67 23.03
CA SER A 111 -19.30 14.02 24.00
C SER A 111 -20.60 13.51 23.39
N SER A 112 -20.98 13.99 22.20
CA SER A 112 -22.24 13.66 21.54
C SER A 112 -22.07 12.91 20.22
N GLU A 113 -20.93 13.08 19.53
CA GLU A 113 -20.76 12.62 18.15
C GLU A 113 -19.35 12.08 17.91
N THR A 114 -19.26 11.10 17.02
CA THR A 114 -17.99 10.64 16.43
C THR A 114 -18.05 10.90 14.94
N LEU A 115 -17.13 11.70 14.42
CA LEU A 115 -16.97 11.92 13.00
C LEU A 115 -15.71 11.24 12.50
N VAL A 116 -15.81 10.64 11.31
CA VAL A 116 -14.70 9.99 10.63
C VAL A 116 -14.63 10.53 9.21
N GLU A 117 -13.48 11.06 8.83
CA GLU A 117 -13.20 11.53 7.47
C GLU A 117 -11.98 10.83 6.90
N THR A 118 -12.06 10.38 5.65
CA THR A 118 -10.93 9.77 4.95
C THR A 118 -10.36 10.76 3.96
N VAL A 119 -9.05 11.02 4.04
CA VAL A 119 -8.34 12.02 3.24
C VAL A 119 -7.11 11.39 2.61
N VAL A 120 -6.83 11.72 1.35
CA VAL A 120 -5.63 11.28 0.65
C VAL A 120 -4.63 12.43 0.64
N LEU A 121 -3.47 12.25 1.27
CA LEU A 121 -2.34 13.17 1.22
C LEU A 121 -1.46 12.82 0.01
N PRO A 122 -1.41 13.68 -1.03
CA PRO A 122 -0.54 13.43 -2.17
C PRO A 122 0.91 13.74 -1.83
N VAL A 123 1.83 12.92 -2.32
CA VAL A 123 3.27 13.08 -2.16
C VAL A 123 3.92 13.15 -3.54
N ARG A 124 4.70 14.20 -3.79
CA ARG A 124 5.52 14.33 -4.99
C ARG A 124 6.98 14.12 -4.66
N VAL A 125 7.62 13.23 -5.40
CA VAL A 125 9.03 12.90 -5.27
C VAL A 125 9.81 13.75 -6.26
N LEU A 126 10.84 14.43 -5.77
CA LEU A 126 11.71 15.26 -6.56
C LEU A 126 13.10 14.62 -6.60
N ASP A 127 13.72 14.58 -7.78
CA ASP A 127 15.14 14.32 -7.88
C ASP A 127 15.91 15.59 -7.51
N SER A 128 16.83 15.50 -6.55
CA SER A 128 17.73 16.61 -6.22
C SER A 128 19.07 16.48 -6.93
N GLY A 129 19.87 17.55 -6.88
CA GLY A 129 21.28 17.53 -7.28
C GLY A 129 22.13 16.53 -6.48
N PRO A 130 23.48 16.57 -6.62
CA PRO A 130 24.37 15.53 -6.11
C PRO A 130 24.10 15.21 -4.64
N GLY A 131 23.67 13.97 -4.38
CA GLY A 131 23.41 13.43 -3.06
C GLY A 131 24.70 13.01 -2.34
N VAL A 132 24.55 12.43 -1.16
CA VAL A 132 25.65 11.72 -0.46
C VAL A 132 26.08 10.52 -1.27
N VAL A 133 25.15 9.91 -2.00
CA VAL A 133 25.38 8.68 -2.78
C VAL A 133 25.19 8.96 -4.26
N GLU A 134 26.21 8.64 -5.05
CA GLU A 134 26.17 8.73 -6.50
C GLU A 134 26.58 7.40 -7.14
N LEU A 135 25.95 7.07 -8.26
CA LEU A 135 26.37 5.94 -9.08
C LEU A 135 27.76 6.22 -9.67
N GLY A 136 28.62 5.22 -9.65
CA GLY A 136 29.97 5.31 -10.18
C GLY A 136 30.03 5.17 -11.71
N SER A 137 31.24 5.02 -12.24
CA SER A 137 31.47 4.89 -13.69
C SER A 137 31.21 3.49 -14.23
N VAL A 138 31.13 2.48 -13.36
CA VAL A 138 30.92 1.08 -13.73
C VAL A 138 29.56 0.61 -13.19
N PRO A 139 28.65 0.09 -14.03
CA PRO A 139 27.39 -0.46 -13.55
C PRO A 139 27.59 -1.80 -12.81
N LEU A 140 26.65 -2.16 -11.94
CA LEU A 140 26.57 -3.50 -11.39
C LEU A 140 25.87 -4.41 -12.40
N VAL A 141 26.60 -5.39 -12.95
CA VAL A 141 26.13 -6.20 -14.07
C VAL A 141 26.23 -7.68 -13.75
N VAL A 142 25.13 -8.39 -13.96
CA VAL A 142 25.07 -9.86 -14.01
C VAL A 142 25.22 -10.28 -15.48
N PRO A 143 26.29 -10.99 -15.87
CA PRO A 143 26.63 -11.23 -17.28
C PRO A 143 25.67 -12.18 -18.00
N GLN A 144 24.95 -13.03 -17.26
CA GLN A 144 24.00 -14.02 -17.75
C GLN A 144 23.12 -14.50 -16.59
N PHE A 145 21.94 -15.07 -16.87
CA PHE A 145 21.09 -15.63 -15.82
C PHE A 145 21.84 -16.58 -14.90
N TYR A 146 21.46 -16.55 -13.62
CA TYR A 146 21.99 -17.40 -12.54
C TYR A 146 23.42 -17.09 -12.07
N ALA A 147 24.10 -16.14 -12.71
CA ALA A 147 25.47 -15.77 -12.38
C ALA A 147 25.57 -14.72 -11.25
N LEU A 148 26.82 -14.49 -10.82
CA LEU A 148 27.18 -13.38 -9.94
C LEU A 148 27.49 -12.11 -10.73
N SER A 149 27.21 -10.96 -10.10
CA SER A 149 27.67 -9.67 -10.60
C SER A 149 29.17 -9.43 -10.36
N ASN A 150 29.71 -8.36 -10.94
CA ASN A 150 30.94 -7.74 -10.42
C ASN A 150 30.75 -7.31 -8.94
N ALA A 151 31.86 -7.07 -8.24
CA ALA A 151 31.83 -6.62 -6.85
C ALA A 151 31.28 -5.19 -6.75
N ILE A 152 30.51 -4.92 -5.70
CA ILE A 152 30.07 -3.58 -5.31
C ILE A 152 31.25 -2.88 -4.62
N ASP A 153 31.92 -2.00 -5.35
CA ASP A 153 33.08 -1.24 -4.90
C ASP A 153 32.95 0.26 -5.23
N GLY A 154 34.03 1.02 -5.00
CA GLY A 154 34.07 2.46 -5.26
C GLY A 154 33.94 2.85 -6.74
N SER A 155 34.04 1.90 -7.68
CA SER A 155 33.77 2.13 -9.10
C SER A 155 32.28 2.00 -9.45
N VAL A 156 31.53 1.23 -8.66
CA VAL A 156 30.08 1.04 -8.78
C VAL A 156 29.30 2.12 -8.05
N LEU A 157 29.76 2.51 -6.86
CA LEU A 157 29.08 3.46 -6.00
C LEU A 157 30.08 4.43 -5.37
N ARG A 158 29.84 5.72 -5.50
CA ARG A 158 30.62 6.77 -4.86
C ARG A 158 29.82 7.36 -3.70
N ILE A 159 30.40 7.32 -2.50
CA ILE A 159 29.79 7.89 -1.29
C ILE A 159 30.62 9.11 -0.89
N ALA A 160 30.01 10.29 -0.86
CA ALA A 160 30.65 11.54 -0.44
C ALA A 160 30.78 11.56 1.09
N THR A 161 32.02 11.45 1.57
CA THR A 161 32.34 11.44 3.00
C THR A 161 33.50 12.38 3.30
N SER A 162 33.52 12.99 4.48
CA SER A 162 34.64 13.77 5.03
C SER A 162 35.23 13.09 6.27
N ASP A 163 36.42 13.51 6.69
CA ASP A 163 37.17 12.85 7.78
C ASP A 163 36.47 12.96 9.16
N ASP A 164 35.69 14.02 9.39
CA ASP A 164 34.98 14.28 10.67
C ASP A 164 33.62 13.58 10.78
N VAL A 165 33.27 12.71 9.82
CA VAL A 165 31.96 12.09 9.68
C VAL A 165 32.05 10.57 9.76
N VAL A 166 31.23 9.98 10.61
CA VAL A 166 31.03 8.53 10.67
C VAL A 166 29.97 8.14 9.65
N CYS A 167 30.41 7.47 8.59
CA CYS A 167 29.56 6.97 7.52
C CYS A 167 29.16 5.51 7.76
N THR A 168 27.86 5.23 7.78
CA THR A 168 27.31 3.88 7.95
C THR A 168 26.37 3.52 6.79
N VAL A 169 26.55 2.35 6.20
CA VAL A 169 25.63 1.78 5.20
C VAL A 169 24.77 0.69 5.84
N ARG A 170 23.47 0.66 5.50
CA ARG A 170 22.52 -0.39 5.89
C ARG A 170 21.77 -0.92 4.69
N LEU A 171 21.47 -2.21 4.71
CA LEU A 171 20.57 -2.86 3.74
C LEU A 171 19.11 -2.67 4.19
N LEU A 172 18.21 -2.37 3.25
CA LEU A 172 16.77 -2.11 3.50
C LEU A 172 15.84 -3.24 3.04
N THR A 173 16.37 -4.46 2.88
CA THR A 173 15.68 -5.62 2.28
C THR A 173 14.37 -6.03 2.97
N ALA A 174 14.23 -5.81 4.27
CA ALA A 174 13.04 -6.25 5.01
C ALA A 174 11.78 -5.41 4.75
N ASP A 175 11.93 -4.14 4.35
CA ASP A 175 10.80 -3.19 4.28
C ASP A 175 10.29 -2.97 2.84
N ALA A 176 11.05 -3.38 1.82
CA ALA A 176 10.86 -2.96 0.44
C ALA A 176 10.57 -4.09 -0.56
N ASN A 177 10.52 -5.37 -0.11
CA ASN A 177 10.33 -6.55 -0.98
C ASN A 177 11.31 -6.61 -2.19
N VAL A 178 12.49 -6.00 -2.04
CA VAL A 178 13.58 -5.96 -3.02
C VAL A 178 14.92 -6.33 -2.35
N PRO A 179 15.86 -7.00 -3.04
CA PRO A 179 15.80 -7.41 -4.45
C PRO A 179 14.71 -8.45 -4.75
N ALA A 180 14.09 -8.33 -5.93
CA ALA A 180 12.93 -9.13 -6.30
C ALA A 180 13.28 -10.48 -6.94
N LEU A 181 14.48 -10.57 -7.54
CA LEU A 181 14.87 -11.64 -8.47
C LEU A 181 16.10 -12.42 -8.02
N GLY A 182 16.74 -11.97 -6.94
CA GLY A 182 18.01 -12.49 -6.48
C GLY A 182 18.36 -12.02 -5.08
N GLN A 183 19.64 -12.11 -4.74
CA GLN A 183 20.10 -11.88 -3.38
C GLN A 183 21.50 -11.27 -3.35
N LEU A 184 21.77 -10.50 -2.30
CA LEU A 184 23.11 -10.00 -2.00
C LEU A 184 23.91 -11.11 -1.33
N VAL A 185 25.13 -11.35 -1.80
CA VAL A 185 26.00 -12.40 -1.30
C VAL A 185 27.43 -11.92 -1.08
N ARG A 186 28.18 -12.70 -0.28
CA ARG A 186 29.64 -12.60 -0.17
C ARG A 186 30.25 -13.96 -0.48
N GLU A 187 31.33 -13.98 -1.26
CA GLU A 187 32.11 -15.21 -1.51
C GLU A 187 32.84 -15.64 -0.22
N GLU A 188 32.85 -16.93 0.07
CA GLU A 188 33.59 -17.49 1.21
C GLU A 188 35.09 -17.63 0.88
N GLU A 189 35.96 -17.19 1.81
CA GLU A 189 37.41 -17.15 1.62
C GLU A 189 38.05 -18.56 1.43
N ASP A 190 37.41 -19.62 1.94
CA ASP A 190 37.90 -21.01 1.85
C ASP A 190 37.85 -21.60 0.42
N ALA A 191 37.09 -20.98 -0.50
CA ALA A 191 37.01 -21.40 -1.89
C ALA A 191 38.22 -20.94 -2.75
N VAL A 192 38.95 -19.91 -2.28
CA VAL A 192 40.10 -19.32 -3.00
C VAL A 192 41.30 -20.29 -3.04
N LEU A 193 41.40 -21.19 -2.04
CA LEU A 193 42.49 -22.17 -1.95
C LEU A 193 42.30 -23.42 -2.82
N ARG A 194 41.13 -23.62 -3.43
CA ARG A 194 40.85 -24.83 -4.25
C ARG A 194 40.86 -24.62 -5.76
N LYS A 195 40.83 -23.39 -6.28
CA LYS A 195 40.78 -23.15 -7.74
C LYS A 195 42.15 -23.03 -8.39
N GLY A 196 42.81 -24.17 -8.52
CA GLY A 196 43.75 -24.39 -9.61
C GLY A 196 42.98 -24.58 -10.92
N ARG A 197 42.95 -23.54 -11.76
CA ARG A 197 42.66 -23.64 -13.21
C ARG A 197 41.32 -24.30 -13.58
N GLU A 198 40.20 -23.66 -13.25
CA GLU A 198 38.90 -24.01 -13.84
C GLU A 198 38.36 -22.83 -14.66
N THR A 199 38.24 -23.06 -15.97
CA THR A 199 37.39 -22.27 -16.87
C THR A 199 36.03 -22.04 -16.21
N ALA A 200 35.53 -20.80 -16.25
CA ALA A 200 34.21 -20.42 -15.74
C ALA A 200 33.20 -21.56 -15.99
N ALA A 201 32.86 -22.30 -14.92
CA ALA A 201 32.01 -23.46 -15.03
C ALA A 201 30.65 -22.97 -15.55
N LEU A 202 30.31 -23.33 -16.80
CA LEU A 202 28.98 -23.12 -17.35
C LEU A 202 27.97 -23.69 -16.35
N CYS A 203 27.02 -22.86 -15.94
CA CYS A 203 26.06 -23.21 -14.91
C CYS A 203 25.26 -24.44 -15.36
N PRO A 204 25.10 -25.47 -14.50
CA PRO A 204 24.46 -26.71 -14.91
C PRO A 204 22.95 -26.51 -15.10
N GLY A 205 22.52 -26.30 -16.36
CA GLY A 205 21.10 -26.19 -16.73
C GLY A 205 20.41 -24.95 -16.16
N ASN A 206 19.10 -25.07 -15.88
CA ASN A 206 18.25 -23.97 -15.36
C ASN A 206 18.39 -23.78 -13.83
N LYS A 207 19.60 -23.90 -13.28
CA LYS A 207 19.84 -23.75 -11.84
C LYS A 207 20.86 -22.65 -11.55
N PRO A 208 20.72 -21.94 -10.41
CA PRO A 208 21.76 -21.07 -9.88
C PRO A 208 23.12 -21.74 -9.93
N CYS A 209 24.14 -21.03 -10.41
CA CYS A 209 25.48 -21.59 -10.48
C CYS A 209 25.95 -21.89 -9.04
N PRO A 210 26.58 -23.06 -8.79
CA PRO A 210 27.10 -23.38 -7.47
C PRO A 210 28.27 -22.42 -7.17
N HIS A 211 27.96 -21.39 -6.42
CA HIS A 211 28.93 -20.47 -5.86
C HIS A 211 29.01 -20.76 -4.36
N ASP A 212 30.23 -20.89 -3.82
CA ASP A 212 30.49 -20.96 -2.37
C ASP A 212 30.27 -19.56 -1.79
N THR A 213 29.00 -19.17 -1.72
CA THR A 213 28.56 -17.82 -1.37
C THR A 213 27.58 -17.86 -0.22
N LYS A 214 27.72 -16.89 0.68
CA LYS A 214 26.82 -16.71 1.82
C LYS A 214 25.88 -15.54 1.56
N GLU A 215 24.58 -15.78 1.74
CA GLU A 215 23.54 -14.75 1.64
C GLU A 215 23.69 -13.69 2.74
N VAL A 216 23.56 -12.42 2.37
CA VAL A 216 23.64 -11.25 3.25
C VAL A 216 22.25 -10.63 3.39
N ARG A 217 21.47 -11.10 4.36
CA ARG A 217 20.11 -10.58 4.64
C ARG A 217 20.11 -9.27 5.43
N PHE A 218 21.09 -9.11 6.31
CA PHE A 218 21.24 -7.94 7.17
C PHE A 218 22.66 -7.43 7.07
N LEU A 219 22.80 -6.14 6.80
CA LEU A 219 24.10 -5.49 6.73
C LEU A 219 24.00 -4.14 7.41
N LYS A 220 24.93 -3.88 8.34
CA LYS A 220 25.21 -2.58 8.91
C LYS A 220 26.70 -2.47 9.10
N THR A 221 27.35 -1.67 8.28
CA THR A 221 28.82 -1.58 8.24
C THR A 221 29.28 -0.16 7.90
N SER A 222 30.57 0.11 8.04
CA SER A 222 31.14 1.39 7.60
C SER A 222 31.11 1.49 6.07
N CYS A 223 31.12 2.71 5.54
CA CYS A 223 31.13 2.90 4.08
C CYS A 223 32.38 2.32 3.41
N GLN A 224 33.55 2.40 4.08
CA GLN A 224 34.79 1.80 3.57
C GLN A 224 34.71 0.27 3.55
N ASP A 225 34.18 -0.34 4.60
CA ASP A 225 34.02 -1.80 4.67
C ASP A 225 32.97 -2.28 3.66
N PHE A 226 31.89 -1.53 3.45
CA PHE A 226 30.87 -1.84 2.44
C PHE A 226 31.53 -2.00 1.06
N LEU A 227 32.31 -1.00 0.63
CA LEU A 227 32.95 -0.95 -0.68
C LEU A 227 34.15 -1.90 -0.85
N SER A 228 34.76 -2.35 0.25
CA SER A 228 35.93 -3.26 0.22
C SER A 228 35.58 -4.73 0.51
N SER A 229 34.35 -5.01 0.95
CA SER A 229 33.97 -6.36 1.40
C SER A 229 33.59 -7.37 0.31
N GLY A 230 33.81 -7.02 -0.96
CA GLY A 230 33.59 -7.93 -2.09
C GLY A 230 32.15 -8.42 -2.25
N LEU A 231 31.17 -7.60 -1.83
CA LEU A 231 29.75 -7.93 -1.97
C LEU A 231 29.37 -8.03 -3.44
N LYS A 232 28.60 -9.06 -3.79
CA LYS A 232 28.10 -9.31 -5.14
C LYS A 232 26.61 -9.60 -5.10
N TYR A 233 25.94 -9.42 -6.22
CA TYR A 233 24.57 -9.85 -6.42
C TYR A 233 24.55 -11.22 -7.10
N GLN A 234 23.65 -12.11 -6.67
CA GLN A 234 23.39 -13.39 -7.30
C GLN A 234 21.96 -13.40 -7.86
N HIS A 235 21.84 -13.58 -9.16
CA HIS A 235 20.54 -13.75 -9.81
C HIS A 235 19.98 -15.16 -9.58
N LEU A 236 18.69 -15.30 -9.25
CA LEU A 236 18.10 -16.60 -8.89
C LEU A 236 16.90 -17.02 -9.73
N SER A 237 16.13 -16.08 -10.29
CA SER A 237 14.80 -16.40 -10.83
C SER A 237 14.53 -15.75 -12.19
N PRO A 238 14.79 -16.45 -13.32
CA PRO A 238 14.25 -16.10 -14.63
C PRO A 238 12.87 -16.76 -14.86
N PRO A 239 12.00 -16.19 -15.72
CA PRO A 239 12.17 -14.95 -16.47
C PRO A 239 12.18 -13.74 -15.54
N SER A 240 12.92 -12.71 -15.92
CA SER A 240 13.11 -11.50 -15.10
C SER A 240 13.21 -10.26 -15.98
N PRO A 241 12.87 -9.08 -15.46
CA PRO A 241 13.18 -7.82 -16.11
C PRO A 241 14.69 -7.57 -16.16
N GLU A 242 15.09 -6.62 -17.02
CA GLU A 242 16.47 -6.16 -17.22
C GLU A 242 17.14 -5.63 -15.95
N ILE A 243 16.36 -5.06 -15.01
CA ILE A 243 16.89 -4.36 -13.85
C ILE A 243 16.26 -4.92 -12.57
N ASP A 244 17.10 -5.33 -11.63
CA ASP A 244 16.72 -5.51 -10.22
C ASP A 244 17.35 -4.40 -9.37
N TYR A 245 16.97 -4.31 -8.10
CA TYR A 245 17.45 -3.25 -7.20
C TYR A 245 17.91 -3.79 -5.85
N ILE A 246 19.03 -3.25 -5.37
CA ILE A 246 19.50 -3.48 -4.00
C ILE A 246 19.29 -2.19 -3.19
N PRO A 247 18.32 -2.16 -2.27
CA PRO A 247 18.02 -0.95 -1.52
C PRO A 247 19.00 -0.79 -0.35
N ILE A 248 19.72 0.32 -0.33
CA ILE A 248 20.65 0.69 0.74
C ILE A 248 20.29 2.04 1.35
N ARG A 249 20.65 2.23 2.61
CA ARG A 249 20.58 3.52 3.31
C ARG A 249 21.95 3.90 3.81
N VAL A 250 22.37 5.11 3.48
CA VAL A 250 23.56 5.75 4.01
C VAL A 250 23.15 6.73 5.10
N GLU A 251 23.82 6.64 6.24
CA GLU A 251 23.69 7.58 7.36
C GLU A 251 25.04 8.21 7.65
N LEU A 252 25.07 9.54 7.59
CA LEU A 252 26.21 10.36 7.99
C LEU A 252 25.95 10.92 9.37
N ARG A 253 26.86 10.64 10.31
CA ARG A 253 26.80 11.16 11.68
C ARG A 253 28.06 11.89 12.04
N GLU A 254 27.95 12.97 12.81
CA GLU A 254 29.14 13.65 13.32
C GLU A 254 29.93 12.71 14.24
N GLN A 255 31.26 12.70 14.10
CA GLN A 255 32.11 11.76 14.83
C GLN A 255 32.04 11.91 16.36
N ASN A 256 31.98 13.16 16.85
CA ASN A 256 32.03 13.47 18.27
C ASN A 256 30.67 13.31 18.96
N THR A 257 29.64 13.99 18.46
CA THR A 257 28.31 14.00 19.10
C THR A 257 27.42 12.84 18.67
N ARG A 258 27.78 12.14 17.58
CA ARG A 258 26.95 11.12 16.92
C ARG A 258 25.59 11.65 16.46
N THR A 259 25.44 12.96 16.33
CA THR A 259 24.25 13.60 15.76
C THR A 259 24.08 13.17 14.30
N LEU A 260 22.84 12.95 13.88
CA LEU A 260 22.52 12.62 12.50
C LEU A 260 22.63 13.89 11.65
N LEU A 261 23.59 13.90 10.74
CA LEU A 261 23.80 15.00 9.80
C LEU A 261 22.92 14.81 8.57
N GLU A 262 23.00 13.63 7.97
CA GLU A 262 22.29 13.32 6.74
C GLU A 262 21.93 11.84 6.65
N THR A 263 20.81 11.55 5.98
CA THR A 263 20.42 10.21 5.63
C THR A 263 19.84 10.18 4.23
N GLU A 264 20.28 9.21 3.44
CA GLU A 264 19.85 9.03 2.06
C GLU A 264 19.67 7.53 1.78
N ALA A 265 18.52 7.17 1.23
CA ALA A 265 18.21 5.84 0.76
C ALA A 265 18.31 5.80 -0.78
N VAL A 266 18.99 4.80 -1.31
CA VAL A 266 19.21 4.62 -2.75
C VAL A 266 18.99 3.17 -3.12
N TRP A 267 18.37 2.94 -4.26
CA TRP A 267 18.24 1.62 -4.86
C TRP A 267 19.33 1.46 -5.91
N LEU A 268 20.34 0.64 -5.60
CA LEU A 268 21.43 0.36 -6.52
C LEU A 268 20.89 -0.52 -7.67
N PRO A 269 20.91 -0.06 -8.93
CA PRO A 269 20.43 -0.85 -10.05
C PRO A 269 21.39 -2.00 -10.36
N VAL A 270 20.82 -3.17 -10.64
CA VAL A 270 21.52 -4.38 -11.04
C VAL A 270 21.07 -4.74 -12.45
N LEU A 271 21.97 -4.60 -13.43
CA LEU A 271 21.67 -4.91 -14.82
C LEU A 271 21.85 -6.41 -15.09
N ILE A 272 20.81 -7.06 -15.59
CA ILE A 272 20.79 -8.49 -15.89
C ILE A 272 20.87 -8.67 -17.41
N HIS A 273 22.02 -9.08 -17.92
CA HIS A 273 22.19 -9.31 -19.35
C HIS A 273 21.38 -10.51 -19.84
N GLY A 274 20.69 -10.33 -20.97
CA GLY A 274 19.85 -11.35 -21.58
C GLY A 274 18.40 -11.36 -21.08
N ALA A 275 18.07 -10.53 -20.08
CA ALA A 275 16.70 -10.28 -19.64
C ALA A 275 15.95 -9.37 -20.63
N MET A 276 14.61 -9.42 -20.59
CA MET A 276 13.74 -8.57 -21.40
C MET A 276 13.24 -7.38 -20.56
N GLN A 277 12.66 -6.37 -21.21
CA GLN A 277 11.99 -5.30 -20.50
C GLN A 277 10.75 -5.85 -19.78
N ASN A 278 10.44 -5.27 -18.61
CA ASN A 278 9.28 -5.62 -17.82
C ASN A 278 7.99 -5.50 -18.65
N GLN A 279 7.14 -6.52 -18.62
CA GLN A 279 5.84 -6.54 -19.29
C GLN A 279 4.73 -6.27 -18.27
N PRO A 280 3.58 -5.71 -18.70
CA PRO A 280 2.46 -5.51 -17.79
C PRO A 280 1.83 -6.85 -17.42
N PRO A 281 1.18 -6.95 -16.24
CA PRO A 281 0.38 -8.11 -15.89
C PRO A 281 -0.85 -8.20 -16.78
N HIS A 282 -1.43 -9.40 -16.89
CA HIS A 282 -2.62 -9.66 -17.71
C HIS A 282 -3.68 -10.42 -16.92
N ALA A 283 -4.94 -10.28 -17.34
CA ALA A 283 -6.04 -11.02 -16.72
C ALA A 283 -5.86 -12.54 -16.92
N ALA A 284 -6.05 -13.33 -15.86
CA ALA A 284 -5.85 -14.77 -15.95
C ALA A 284 -6.94 -15.42 -16.81
N PHE A 285 -6.55 -16.35 -17.67
CA PHE A 285 -7.47 -16.96 -18.63
C PHE A 285 -8.55 -17.85 -17.99
N MET A 286 -8.28 -18.37 -16.78
CA MET A 286 -9.21 -19.27 -16.06
C MET A 286 -10.28 -18.53 -15.24
N ALA A 287 -10.15 -17.21 -15.04
CA ALA A 287 -11.14 -16.45 -14.30
C ALA A 287 -12.42 -16.22 -15.13
N SER A 288 -13.57 -16.38 -14.48
CA SER A 288 -14.87 -16.20 -15.14
C SER A 288 -15.26 -14.73 -15.34
N PHE A 289 -14.63 -13.81 -14.60
CA PHE A 289 -14.96 -12.38 -14.55
C PHE A 289 -16.43 -12.09 -14.21
N ILE A 290 -17.08 -13.03 -13.51
CA ILE A 290 -18.47 -12.91 -13.06
C ILE A 290 -18.51 -13.23 -11.57
N LEU A 291 -19.11 -12.32 -10.80
CA LEU A 291 -19.41 -12.54 -9.40
C LEU A 291 -20.93 -12.66 -9.22
N GLU A 292 -21.41 -13.84 -8.85
CA GLU A 292 -22.81 -14.03 -8.48
C GLU A 292 -23.02 -13.72 -7.00
N VAL A 293 -23.99 -12.84 -6.72
CA VAL A 293 -24.21 -12.26 -5.40
C VAL A 293 -25.69 -12.38 -5.05
N ASP A 294 -26.00 -12.69 -3.80
CA ASP A 294 -27.37 -12.57 -3.29
C ASP A 294 -27.57 -11.20 -2.63
N GLN A 295 -28.70 -10.54 -2.90
CA GLN A 295 -28.98 -9.26 -2.26
C GLN A 295 -28.90 -9.38 -0.72
N PHE A 296 -28.32 -8.36 -0.09
CA PHE A 296 -28.05 -8.27 1.36
C PHE A 296 -27.00 -9.24 1.93
N ILE A 297 -26.41 -10.12 1.11
CA ILE A 297 -25.38 -11.06 1.56
C ILE A 297 -24.01 -10.54 1.14
N LEU A 298 -23.16 -10.29 2.12
CA LEU A 298 -21.74 -10.03 1.89
C LEU A 298 -21.14 -11.24 1.18
N THR A 299 -20.65 -11.05 -0.05
CA THR A 299 -20.20 -12.15 -0.91
C THR A 299 -18.70 -12.03 -1.16
N PRO A 300 -17.88 -13.01 -0.76
CA PRO A 300 -16.44 -12.99 -1.01
C PRO A 300 -16.10 -12.95 -2.50
N LEU A 301 -15.12 -12.13 -2.88
CA LEU A 301 -14.44 -12.21 -4.16
C LEU A 301 -13.38 -13.32 -4.05
N THR A 302 -13.22 -14.09 -5.12
CA THR A 302 -12.25 -15.19 -5.18
C THR A 302 -11.51 -15.15 -6.51
N THR A 303 -10.42 -15.92 -6.63
CA THR A 303 -9.66 -16.06 -7.89
C THR A 303 -10.49 -16.64 -9.04
N ALA A 304 -11.64 -17.27 -8.76
CA ALA A 304 -12.57 -17.71 -9.80
C ALA A 304 -13.32 -16.54 -10.49
N ALA A 305 -13.48 -15.41 -9.78
CA ALA A 305 -14.21 -14.24 -10.26
C ALA A 305 -13.29 -13.11 -10.75
N LEU A 306 -12.08 -13.01 -10.22
CA LEU A 306 -11.06 -12.04 -10.63
C LEU A 306 -9.69 -12.68 -10.45
N ASP A 307 -8.83 -12.68 -11.46
CA ASP A 307 -7.46 -13.16 -11.33
C ASP A 307 -6.56 -12.53 -12.40
N ALA A 308 -5.26 -12.50 -12.14
CA ALA A 308 -4.24 -11.96 -13.02
C ALA A 308 -2.94 -12.75 -12.90
N GLU A 309 -2.19 -12.78 -13.99
CA GLU A 309 -0.92 -13.48 -14.12
C GLU A 309 0.14 -12.53 -14.69
N ASP A 310 1.37 -12.74 -14.23
CA ASP A 310 2.57 -12.03 -14.67
C ASP A 310 3.72 -13.04 -14.68
N HIS A 311 4.60 -12.99 -15.68
CA HIS A 311 5.68 -13.97 -15.80
C HIS A 311 6.88 -13.60 -14.93
N GLU A 312 7.09 -12.31 -14.72
CA GLU A 312 8.22 -11.71 -14.03
C GLU A 312 7.95 -11.51 -12.53
N THR A 313 6.69 -11.27 -12.16
CA THR A 313 6.25 -11.04 -10.79
C THR A 313 5.52 -12.25 -10.23
N PRO A 314 5.94 -12.79 -9.07
CA PRO A 314 5.19 -13.84 -8.39
C PRO A 314 3.77 -13.41 -8.07
N GLN A 315 2.81 -14.32 -8.25
CA GLN A 315 1.38 -14.05 -8.15
C GLN A 315 0.98 -13.40 -6.81
N GLU A 316 1.55 -13.87 -5.69
CA GLU A 316 1.33 -13.32 -4.34
C GLU A 316 1.69 -11.84 -4.18
N ARG A 317 2.54 -11.29 -5.05
CA ARG A 317 2.97 -9.89 -5.04
C ARG A 317 2.13 -8.98 -5.94
N LEU A 318 1.21 -9.53 -6.73
CA LEU A 318 0.31 -8.72 -7.55
C LEU A 318 -0.69 -7.96 -6.67
N VAL A 319 -1.01 -6.74 -7.08
CA VAL A 319 -1.98 -5.88 -6.41
C VAL A 319 -3.11 -5.58 -7.37
N PHE A 320 -4.36 -5.69 -6.92
CA PHE A 320 -5.51 -5.22 -7.67
C PHE A 320 -5.90 -3.82 -7.20
N ASN A 321 -6.18 -2.94 -8.17
CA ASN A 321 -6.68 -1.60 -7.97
C ASN A 321 -8.04 -1.44 -8.66
N ILE A 322 -9.03 -0.90 -7.96
CA ILE A 322 -10.37 -0.63 -8.48
C ILE A 322 -10.35 0.74 -9.15
N THR A 323 -10.38 0.76 -10.49
CA THR A 323 -10.39 2.00 -11.27
C THR A 323 -11.80 2.57 -11.40
N VAL A 324 -12.80 1.70 -11.57
CA VAL A 324 -14.22 2.09 -11.61
C VAL A 324 -14.95 1.29 -10.53
N PRO A 325 -15.37 1.92 -9.42
CA PRO A 325 -16.08 1.24 -8.35
C PRO A 325 -17.51 0.86 -8.79
N PRO A 326 -18.14 -0.12 -8.12
CA PRO A 326 -19.52 -0.46 -8.40
C PRO A 326 -20.46 0.74 -8.16
N PRO A 327 -21.49 0.95 -9.00
CA PRO A 327 -22.42 2.07 -8.87
C PRO A 327 -23.32 1.97 -7.62
N GLN A 328 -23.49 0.76 -7.07
CA GLN A 328 -24.16 0.53 -5.80
C GLN A 328 -23.42 -0.55 -5.01
N GLY A 329 -23.48 -0.48 -3.68
CA GLY A 329 -22.65 -1.32 -2.81
C GLY A 329 -21.18 -0.90 -2.85
N TYR A 330 -20.30 -1.74 -2.32
CA TYR A 330 -18.87 -1.49 -2.33
C TYR A 330 -18.07 -2.79 -2.15
N VAL A 331 -16.82 -2.78 -2.62
CA VAL A 331 -15.84 -3.81 -2.28
C VAL A 331 -15.22 -3.46 -0.94
N THR A 332 -15.03 -4.44 -0.07
CA THR A 332 -14.51 -4.28 1.29
C THR A 332 -13.51 -5.37 1.63
N HIS A 333 -12.62 -5.09 2.59
CA HIS A 333 -11.73 -6.09 3.18
C HIS A 333 -12.36 -6.65 4.45
N LEU A 334 -12.26 -7.97 4.70
CA LEU A 334 -12.96 -8.62 5.80
C LEU A 334 -12.44 -8.22 7.18
N ASP A 335 -11.19 -7.77 7.29
CA ASP A 335 -10.64 -7.20 8.53
C ASP A 335 -11.38 -5.92 8.97
N ASP A 336 -11.93 -5.15 8.03
CA ASP A 336 -12.79 -3.99 8.27
C ASP A 336 -13.89 -3.93 7.20
N HIS A 337 -14.87 -4.83 7.32
CA HIS A 337 -15.98 -4.97 6.37
C HIS A 337 -16.97 -3.78 6.37
N THR A 338 -16.74 -2.79 7.23
CA THR A 338 -17.63 -1.63 7.39
C THR A 338 -17.34 -0.51 6.40
N LYS A 339 -16.23 -0.61 5.66
CA LYS A 339 -15.70 0.46 4.82
C LYS A 339 -15.31 -0.03 3.43
N PRO A 340 -15.43 0.82 2.40
CA PRO A 340 -14.96 0.48 1.08
C PRO A 340 -13.42 0.41 1.04
N VAL A 341 -12.88 -0.50 0.25
CA VAL A 341 -11.47 -0.50 -0.17
C VAL A 341 -11.36 -0.17 -1.65
N ARG A 342 -10.22 0.38 -2.06
CA ARG A 342 -9.89 0.63 -3.47
C ARG A 342 -8.84 -0.32 -4.01
N SER A 343 -8.08 -0.97 -3.14
CA SER A 343 -7.03 -1.89 -3.53
C SER A 343 -6.84 -3.03 -2.53
N PHE A 344 -6.28 -4.14 -3.02
CA PHE A 344 -5.99 -5.33 -2.22
C PHE A 344 -4.93 -6.18 -2.93
N THR A 345 -4.25 -7.05 -2.19
CA THR A 345 -3.25 -7.94 -2.80
C THR A 345 -3.93 -9.18 -3.40
N TRP A 346 -3.23 -9.85 -4.32
CA TRP A 346 -3.67 -11.16 -4.80
C TRP A 346 -3.77 -12.18 -3.66
N ALA A 347 -2.87 -12.13 -2.67
CA ALA A 347 -2.93 -12.98 -1.50
C ALA A 347 -4.23 -12.76 -0.69
N ASP A 348 -4.67 -11.52 -0.50
CA ASP A 348 -5.94 -11.21 0.16
C ASP A 348 -7.14 -11.81 -0.60
N LEU A 349 -7.09 -11.77 -1.93
CA LEU A 349 -8.12 -12.36 -2.80
C LEU A 349 -8.12 -13.89 -2.72
N HIS A 350 -6.95 -14.51 -2.74
CA HIS A 350 -6.78 -15.96 -2.63
C HIS A 350 -7.24 -16.49 -1.26
N GLU A 351 -6.97 -15.73 -0.19
CA GLU A 351 -7.39 -16.05 1.18
C GLU A 351 -8.84 -15.67 1.48
N MET A 352 -9.61 -15.21 0.48
CA MET A 352 -11.02 -14.81 0.59
C MET A 352 -11.26 -13.66 1.59
N LYS A 353 -10.28 -12.76 1.76
CA LYS A 353 -10.38 -11.58 2.63
C LYS A 353 -11.00 -10.36 1.96
N VAL A 354 -11.40 -10.47 0.70
CA VAL A 354 -12.04 -9.38 -0.05
C VAL A 354 -13.45 -9.81 -0.38
N ALA A 355 -14.42 -8.91 -0.22
CA ALA A 355 -15.83 -9.19 -0.45
C ALA A 355 -16.57 -7.99 -1.04
N TYR A 356 -17.67 -8.26 -1.73
CA TYR A 356 -18.60 -7.24 -2.18
C TYR A 356 -19.78 -7.17 -1.21
N GLN A 357 -20.03 -5.98 -0.68
CA GLN A 357 -21.20 -5.64 0.12
C GLN A 357 -22.29 -5.07 -0.79
N PRO A 358 -23.41 -5.77 -0.99
CA PRO A 358 -24.54 -5.25 -1.77
C PRO A 358 -25.20 -4.06 -1.08
N PRO A 359 -25.94 -3.22 -1.83
CA PRO A 359 -26.75 -2.17 -1.24
C PRO A 359 -27.85 -2.74 -0.33
N ASN A 360 -28.25 -1.95 0.68
CA ASN A 360 -29.29 -2.32 1.63
C ASN A 360 -30.73 -2.10 1.09
N ASN A 361 -30.89 -1.89 -0.22
CA ASN A 361 -32.19 -1.73 -0.85
C ASN A 361 -32.68 -3.07 -1.43
N SER A 362 -33.98 -3.36 -1.28
CA SER A 362 -34.57 -4.50 -1.97
C SER A 362 -34.79 -4.15 -3.44
N GLN A 363 -34.48 -5.09 -4.32
CA GLN A 363 -34.74 -4.99 -5.75
C GLN A 363 -35.64 -6.16 -6.14
N SER A 364 -36.63 -5.91 -7.00
CA SER A 364 -37.55 -6.93 -7.51
C SER A 364 -36.99 -7.70 -8.72
N GLN A 365 -35.86 -7.26 -9.26
CA GLN A 365 -35.23 -7.84 -10.44
C GLN A 365 -33.72 -7.96 -10.23
N ARG A 366 -33.12 -8.94 -10.93
CA ARG A 366 -31.67 -9.14 -10.99
C ARG A 366 -31.00 -7.85 -11.48
N ARG A 367 -29.89 -7.47 -10.84
CA ARG A 367 -29.08 -6.30 -11.22
C ARG A 367 -27.68 -6.75 -11.62
N ASN A 368 -27.16 -6.16 -12.69
CA ASN A 368 -25.79 -6.39 -13.14
C ASN A 368 -25.03 -5.07 -13.05
N TYR A 369 -23.87 -5.11 -12.41
CA TYR A 369 -22.95 -3.99 -12.30
C TYR A 369 -21.62 -4.36 -12.92
N GLU A 370 -20.97 -3.36 -13.47
CA GLU A 370 -19.64 -3.45 -14.04
C GLU A 370 -18.67 -2.78 -13.07
N VAL A 371 -17.60 -3.50 -12.73
CA VAL A 371 -16.52 -3.00 -11.90
C VAL A 371 -15.22 -3.21 -12.68
N GLU A 372 -14.42 -2.16 -12.80
CA GLU A 372 -13.13 -2.24 -13.48
C GLU A 372 -12.01 -2.33 -12.46
N PHE A 373 -11.13 -3.31 -12.69
CA PHE A 373 -9.92 -3.55 -11.94
C PHE A 373 -8.70 -3.35 -12.84
N GLN A 374 -7.55 -3.06 -12.23
CA GLN A 374 -6.24 -3.18 -12.86
C GLN A 374 -5.35 -4.00 -11.95
N ALA A 375 -4.62 -4.95 -12.52
CA ALA A 375 -3.53 -5.62 -11.83
C ALA A 375 -2.27 -4.75 -11.92
N ILE A 376 -1.50 -4.71 -10.84
CA ILE A 376 -0.26 -3.96 -10.70
C ILE A 376 0.83 -4.93 -10.29
N ASP A 377 1.95 -4.90 -11.00
CA ASP A 377 3.10 -5.78 -10.76
C ASP A 377 4.09 -5.20 -9.71
N GLY A 378 5.19 -5.91 -9.48
CA GLY A 378 6.24 -5.48 -8.54
C GLY A 378 7.03 -4.25 -8.99
N SER A 379 6.93 -3.87 -10.26
CA SER A 379 7.57 -2.69 -10.87
C SER A 379 6.59 -1.51 -11.00
N TYR A 380 5.37 -1.65 -10.47
CA TYR A 380 4.27 -0.69 -10.57
C TYR A 380 3.70 -0.46 -11.98
N MET A 381 3.92 -1.39 -12.90
CA MET A 381 3.25 -1.40 -14.20
C MET A 381 1.82 -1.92 -14.06
N THR A 382 0.88 -1.29 -14.78
CA THR A 382 -0.55 -1.63 -14.68
C THR A 382 -1.02 -2.43 -15.89
N SER A 383 -1.88 -3.41 -15.67
CA SER A 383 -2.57 -4.16 -16.73
C SER A 383 -3.56 -3.28 -17.51
N PRO A 384 -3.99 -3.72 -18.70
CA PRO A 384 -5.27 -3.29 -19.26
C PRO A 384 -6.42 -3.49 -18.25
N PRO A 385 -7.52 -2.71 -18.33
CA PRO A 385 -8.67 -2.88 -17.45
C PRO A 385 -9.25 -4.30 -17.50
N ILE A 386 -9.50 -4.87 -16.33
CA ILE A 386 -10.13 -6.16 -16.11
C ILE A 386 -11.56 -5.89 -15.65
N LEU A 387 -12.53 -6.19 -16.52
CA LEU A 387 -13.95 -5.94 -16.25
C LEU A 387 -14.57 -7.14 -15.54
N VAL A 388 -15.11 -6.94 -14.34
CA VAL A 388 -15.86 -7.96 -13.60
C VAL A 388 -17.33 -7.59 -13.56
N HIS A 389 -18.19 -8.54 -13.95
CA HIS A 389 -19.64 -8.38 -13.88
C HIS A 389 -20.17 -8.90 -12.54
N ILE A 390 -20.62 -8.00 -11.68
CA ILE A 390 -21.31 -8.34 -10.44
C ILE A 390 -22.79 -8.51 -10.73
N SER A 391 -23.29 -9.71 -10.53
CA SER A 391 -24.66 -10.08 -10.82
C SER A 391 -25.42 -10.40 -9.52
N ILE A 392 -26.24 -9.46 -9.08
CA ILE A 392 -27.03 -9.54 -7.85
C ILE A 392 -28.39 -10.19 -8.12
N ARG A 393 -28.59 -11.38 -7.56
CA ARG A 393 -29.83 -12.15 -7.57
C ARG A 393 -30.79 -11.63 -6.51
N THR A 394 -32.08 -11.66 -6.84
CA THR A 394 -33.15 -11.38 -5.90
C THR A 394 -33.23 -12.50 -4.87
N THR A 395 -33.33 -12.17 -3.58
CA THR A 395 -33.65 -13.15 -2.55
C THR A 395 -35.14 -13.08 -2.25
N ASP A 396 -35.84 -14.21 -2.41
CA ASP A 396 -37.23 -14.38 -1.97
C ASP A 396 -37.26 -14.44 -0.45
N THR A 397 -37.19 -13.29 0.22
CA THR A 397 -37.40 -13.24 1.67
C THR A 397 -38.46 -12.22 2.03
N ASN A 398 -39.65 -12.71 2.40
CA ASN A 398 -40.72 -11.95 3.04
C ASN A 398 -40.48 -11.74 4.55
N ALA A 399 -39.28 -12.07 5.06
CA ALA A 399 -38.94 -11.89 6.46
C ALA A 399 -38.71 -10.40 6.77
N PRO A 400 -39.37 -9.82 7.79
CA PRO A 400 -39.11 -8.45 8.21
C PRO A 400 -37.66 -8.37 8.70
N ARG A 401 -36.91 -7.39 8.18
CA ARG A 401 -35.51 -7.17 8.55
C ARG A 401 -35.37 -5.89 9.34
N VAL A 402 -34.59 -5.95 10.42
CA VAL A 402 -34.26 -4.79 11.24
C VAL A 402 -33.27 -3.93 10.47
N SER A 403 -33.73 -2.78 9.97
CA SER A 403 -32.94 -1.86 9.16
C SER A 403 -32.27 -0.74 9.97
N TRP A 404 -32.74 -0.51 11.21
CA TRP A 404 -32.22 0.52 12.11
C TRP A 404 -32.29 0.03 13.56
N ASN A 405 -31.14 -0.06 14.22
CA ASN A 405 -31.08 -0.12 15.68
C ASN A 405 -30.71 1.27 16.17
N MET A 406 -31.68 2.19 16.28
CA MET A 406 -31.47 3.41 17.05
C MET A 406 -31.39 2.95 18.50
N GLY A 407 -30.20 3.04 19.11
CA GLY A 407 -29.94 2.69 20.51
C GLY A 407 -30.71 3.56 21.49
N GLY A 408 -32.03 3.45 21.47
CA GLY A 408 -32.95 4.09 22.38
C GLY A 408 -32.69 3.55 23.77
N ALA A 409 -32.25 4.44 24.66
CA ALA A 409 -32.23 4.17 26.07
C ALA A 409 -33.59 3.62 26.50
N VAL A 410 -33.55 2.42 27.07
CA VAL A 410 -34.66 1.69 27.68
C VAL A 410 -35.44 2.63 28.59
N PHE A 411 -36.73 2.86 28.32
CA PHE A 411 -37.84 2.90 29.29
C PHE A 411 -39.18 3.01 28.56
N GLU A 412 -39.66 1.91 27.98
CA GLU A 412 -41.03 1.40 28.12
C GLU A 412 -41.12 0.05 27.39
N ILE A 413 -41.64 -0.96 28.07
CA ILE A 413 -41.85 -2.30 27.49
C ILE A 413 -43.12 -2.22 26.64
N GLU A 414 -42.99 -1.81 25.39
CA GLU A 414 -43.98 -2.18 24.38
C GLU A 414 -43.63 -3.56 23.82
N TYR A 415 -44.53 -4.52 24.04
CA TYR A 415 -44.46 -5.85 23.46
C TYR A 415 -44.51 -5.72 21.92
N PHE A 416 -43.36 -5.89 21.26
CA PHE A 416 -43.35 -6.16 19.83
C PHE A 416 -43.89 -7.57 19.59
N HIS A 417 -45.13 -7.65 19.11
CA HIS A 417 -45.75 -8.89 18.70
C HIS A 417 -45.16 -9.30 17.34
N ILE A 418 -44.22 -10.24 17.35
CA ILE A 418 -43.75 -10.88 16.12
C ILE A 418 -44.68 -12.08 15.86
N ASP A 419 -45.66 -11.88 14.96
CA ASP A 419 -46.48 -12.98 14.45
C ASP A 419 -45.65 -13.86 13.52
N VAL A 420 -45.07 -14.92 14.08
CA VAL A 420 -44.46 -16.00 13.30
C VAL A 420 -45.58 -16.87 12.72
N PHE A 421 -46.04 -16.53 11.52
CA PHE A 421 -46.96 -17.40 10.78
C PHE A 421 -46.27 -18.71 10.42
N ARG A 422 -46.88 -19.80 10.89
CA ARG A 422 -46.43 -21.18 10.80
C ARG A 422 -46.48 -21.65 9.34
N ALA A 423 -45.35 -21.70 8.66
CA ALA A 423 -45.18 -22.44 7.42
C ALA A 423 -43.92 -23.32 7.49
N GLY A 424 -44.11 -24.64 7.51
CA GLY A 424 -43.16 -25.65 7.07
C GLY A 424 -41.87 -25.82 7.90
N LEU A 425 -41.84 -26.85 8.74
CA LEU A 425 -40.61 -27.35 9.38
C LEU A 425 -39.59 -27.82 8.33
N SER A 426 -38.57 -27.00 8.05
CA SER A 426 -37.19 -27.41 7.72
C SER A 426 -36.37 -26.16 7.33
N SER A 427 -35.67 -25.52 8.29
CA SER A 427 -34.46 -24.69 8.04
C SER A 427 -34.02 -23.77 9.20
N ILE A 428 -34.72 -23.68 10.34
CA ILE A 428 -34.30 -22.78 11.45
C ILE A 428 -33.17 -23.40 12.31
N LEU A 429 -32.10 -23.87 11.67
CA LEU A 429 -30.93 -24.42 12.36
C LEU A 429 -29.64 -24.06 11.61
N ALA A 430 -29.40 -22.76 11.44
CA ALA A 430 -28.07 -22.23 11.15
C ALA A 430 -28.09 -20.69 11.21
N SER A 431 -28.01 -20.09 12.40
CA SER A 431 -27.51 -18.70 12.62
C SER A 431 -27.52 -18.32 14.11
N LEU A 432 -27.18 -19.26 14.99
CA LEU A 432 -26.86 -18.96 16.39
C LEU A 432 -25.63 -19.79 16.73
N VAL A 433 -24.66 -19.14 17.36
CA VAL A 433 -23.32 -19.61 17.81
C VAL A 433 -22.17 -19.12 16.92
N GLN A 434 -21.56 -17.97 17.28
CA GLN A 434 -20.18 -17.90 17.79
C GLN A 434 -19.82 -16.48 18.28
N ILE A 435 -20.11 -16.18 19.55
CA ILE A 435 -19.28 -15.25 20.35
C ILE A 435 -19.11 -15.93 21.71
N GLY A 436 -17.95 -16.55 21.92
CA GLY A 436 -17.55 -17.11 23.21
C GLY A 436 -16.94 -16.03 24.13
N PRO A 437 -17.02 -16.18 25.46
CA PRO A 437 -16.51 -15.20 26.42
C PRO A 437 -15.09 -15.52 26.90
N GLY A 438 -14.28 -14.48 27.14
CA GLY A 438 -13.01 -14.56 27.87
C GLY A 438 -12.24 -13.25 27.72
N PHE A 439 -11.69 -12.58 28.74
CA PHE A 439 -11.44 -12.90 30.13
C PHE A 439 -11.35 -11.55 30.87
N ALA A 440 -12.01 -11.43 32.02
CA ALA A 440 -11.66 -10.46 33.05
C ALA A 440 -11.10 -11.24 34.24
N LYS A 441 -9.85 -10.98 34.64
CA LYS A 441 -9.36 -11.15 36.02
C LYS A 441 -8.00 -10.48 36.23
N LEU A 442 -7.97 -9.69 37.31
CA LEU A 442 -6.90 -8.93 37.99
C LEU A 442 -6.55 -7.57 37.39
#